data_AF-A0A954V7K5-F1
#
_entry.id   AF-A0A954V7K5-F1
#
_cell.length_a   1.000
_cell.length_b   1.000
_cell.length_c   1.000
_cell.angle_alpha   90.00
_cell.angle_beta   90.00
_cell.angle_gamma   90.00
#
_symmetry.space_group_name_H-M   'P 1'
#
loop_
_entity.id
_entity.type
_entity.pdbx_description
1 polymer ?
#
loop_
_entity_poly.entity_id
_entity_poly.type
_entity_poly.pdbx_seq_one_letter_code
_entity_poly.pdbx_strand_id
1 'polypeptide(L)'
;MKRSLRSVVLLLVVGLPSLVTAELEYEEKERATHVVSGTVEKVFSRSSGDYIEHVALVRIETKHRGEFPQHQQHMYVYSFDLKPGVTLSEPGPSGHKSPPAEGANVKVWAIYRTGEMYGLYPDWFEIIPKKEKDPKE
;
A
#
# COMPACT_ATOMS: atom_id res chain seq x y z
N MET A 1 4.28 45.44 -48.08
CA MET A 1 3.29 44.93 -47.09
C MET A 1 3.88 43.71 -46.42
N LYS A 2 4.22 43.79 -45.12
CA LYS A 2 4.81 42.70 -44.33
C LYS A 2 3.68 41.94 -43.62
N ARG A 3 3.56 40.63 -43.84
CA ARG A 3 2.71 39.76 -43.01
C ARG A 3 3.60 38.75 -42.28
N SER A 4 3.78 39.02 -40.99
CA SER A 4 4.47 38.18 -40.01
C SER A 4 3.57 37.00 -39.67
N LEU A 5 3.99 35.79 -40.00
CA LEU A 5 3.35 34.55 -39.57
C LEU A 5 4.02 34.11 -38.25
N ARG A 6 3.36 34.35 -37.12
CA ARG A 6 3.77 33.80 -35.82
C ARG A 6 3.09 32.44 -35.66
N SER A 7 3.84 31.36 -35.80
CA SER A 7 3.38 30.02 -35.46
C SER A 7 3.30 29.89 -33.94
N VAL A 8 2.09 29.78 -33.39
CA VAL A 8 1.85 29.38 -32.01
C VAL A 8 1.82 27.85 -32.00
N VAL A 9 2.86 27.22 -31.46
CA VAL A 9 2.87 25.77 -31.18
C VAL A 9 2.22 25.59 -29.80
N LEU A 10 0.97 25.12 -29.81
CA LEU A 10 0.26 24.75 -28.59
C LEU A 10 0.66 23.30 -28.23
N LEU A 11 1.59 23.16 -27.29
CA LEU A 11 1.96 21.86 -26.72
C LEU A 11 0.86 21.43 -25.75
N LEU A 12 -0.05 20.58 -26.22
CA LEU A 12 -1.01 19.88 -25.36
C LEU A 12 -0.26 18.81 -24.55
N VAL A 13 0.08 19.11 -23.30
CA VAL A 13 0.49 18.10 -22.33
C VAL A 13 -0.78 17.43 -21.83
N VAL A 14 -1.20 16.34 -22.48
CA VAL A 14 -2.25 15.48 -21.97
C VAL A 14 -1.63 14.66 -20.84
N GLY A 15 -1.78 15.13 -19.60
CA GLY A 15 -1.54 14.31 -18.43
C GLY A 15 -2.60 13.23 -18.38
N LEU A 16 -2.24 11.99 -18.72
CA LEU A 16 -3.09 10.83 -18.47
C LEU A 16 -3.11 10.60 -16.95
N PRO A 17 -4.26 10.77 -16.27
CA PRO A 17 -4.38 10.25 -14.91
C PRO A 17 -4.28 8.73 -15.02
N SER A 18 -3.23 8.16 -14.45
CA SER A 18 -3.17 6.71 -14.24
C SER A 18 -4.27 6.37 -13.23
N LEU A 19 -5.43 5.93 -13.74
CA LEU A 19 -6.50 5.37 -12.94
C LEU A 19 -6.02 4.01 -12.44
N VAL A 20 -5.30 4.02 -11.32
CA VAL A 20 -5.18 2.82 -10.49
C VAL A 20 -6.50 2.72 -9.75
N THR A 21 -7.49 2.12 -10.41
CA THR A 21 -8.76 1.76 -9.79
C THR A 21 -8.47 0.52 -8.96
N ALA A 22 -8.42 0.65 -7.64
CA ALA A 22 -8.51 -0.51 -6.76
C ALA A 22 -9.82 -1.23 -7.09
N GLU A 23 -9.77 -2.55 -7.30
CA GLU A 23 -10.93 -3.32 -7.75
C GLU A 23 -11.98 -3.50 -6.65
N LEU A 24 -11.54 -3.46 -5.39
CA LEU A 24 -12.41 -3.30 -4.23
C LEU A 24 -12.51 -1.83 -3.82
N GLU A 25 -13.69 -1.46 -3.32
CA GLU A 25 -13.96 -0.11 -2.82
C GLU A 25 -12.96 0.29 -1.74
N TYR A 26 -12.60 1.58 -1.74
CA TYR A 26 -11.81 2.18 -0.70
C TYR A 26 -12.43 1.88 0.67
N GLU A 27 -11.63 1.32 1.57
CA GLU A 27 -12.03 1.15 2.96
C GLU A 27 -11.57 2.36 3.77
N GLU A 28 -12.47 2.93 4.56
CA GLU A 28 -12.13 3.99 5.50
C GLU A 28 -11.18 3.46 6.59
N LYS A 29 -10.14 4.22 6.94
CA LYS A 29 -9.13 3.82 7.94
C LYS A 29 -9.74 3.52 9.31
N GLU A 30 -10.90 4.12 9.60
CA GLU A 30 -11.69 3.90 10.80
C GLU A 30 -12.15 2.45 10.94
N ARG A 31 -12.28 1.72 9.82
CA ARG A 31 -12.63 0.29 9.79
C ARG A 31 -11.47 -0.61 10.21
N ALA A 32 -10.24 -0.08 10.32
CA ALA A 32 -9.09 -0.86 10.78
C ALA A 32 -9.34 -1.36 12.20
N THR A 33 -9.28 -2.67 12.36
CA THR A 33 -9.33 -3.34 13.68
C THR A 33 -8.00 -3.23 14.40
N HIS A 34 -6.90 -3.18 13.64
CA HIS A 34 -5.54 -3.13 14.14
C HIS A 34 -4.77 -2.03 13.44
N VAL A 35 -4.08 -1.20 14.21
CA VAL A 35 -3.22 -0.14 13.69
C VAL A 35 -1.90 -0.18 14.46
N VAL A 36 -0.80 -0.32 13.73
CA VAL A 36 0.55 -0.38 14.32
C VAL A 36 1.50 0.52 13.54
N SER A 37 2.57 0.97 14.21
CA SER A 37 3.77 1.46 13.52
C SER A 37 4.94 0.52 13.80
N GLY A 38 5.81 0.38 12.82
CA GLY A 38 6.95 -0.51 12.93
C GLY A 38 7.80 -0.58 11.67
N THR A 39 8.66 -1.59 11.62
CA THR A 39 9.55 -1.84 10.47
C THR A 39 9.10 -3.07 9.71
N VAL A 40 9.10 -3.00 8.39
CA VAL A 40 8.90 -4.16 7.51
C VAL A 40 10.17 -5.00 7.56
N GLU A 41 10.12 -6.19 8.14
CA GLU A 41 11.28 -7.07 8.23
C GLU A 41 11.44 -7.94 6.98
N LYS A 42 10.32 -8.48 6.48
CA LYS A 42 10.29 -9.32 5.27
C LYS A 42 9.02 -9.12 4.47
N VAL A 43 9.12 -9.32 3.17
CA VAL A 43 7.97 -9.44 2.27
C VAL A 43 8.05 -10.78 1.55
N PHE A 44 7.03 -11.60 1.74
CA PHE A 44 6.85 -12.86 0.99
C PHE A 44 5.85 -12.63 -0.12
N SER A 45 6.12 -13.20 -1.30
CA SER A 45 5.23 -13.07 -2.46
C SER A 45 5.04 -14.43 -3.11
N ARG A 46 3.81 -14.75 -3.50
CA ARG A 46 3.52 -15.93 -4.35
C ARG A 46 2.51 -15.57 -5.43
N SER A 47 2.68 -16.19 -6.59
CA SER A 47 1.64 -16.16 -7.63
C SER A 47 0.51 -17.13 -7.26
N SER A 48 -0.73 -16.67 -7.28
CA SER A 48 -1.91 -17.48 -6.97
C SER A 48 -3.08 -17.08 -7.88
N GLY A 49 -3.50 -17.97 -8.77
CA GLY A 49 -4.54 -17.67 -9.77
C GLY A 49 -4.17 -16.43 -10.60
N ASP A 50 -5.06 -15.44 -10.62
CA ASP A 50 -4.90 -14.16 -11.32
C ASP A 50 -4.16 -13.09 -10.50
N TYR A 51 -3.77 -13.41 -9.27
CA TYR A 51 -3.22 -12.47 -8.30
C TYR A 51 -1.78 -12.78 -7.94
N ILE A 52 -1.11 -11.77 -7.41
CA ILE A 52 0.10 -11.89 -6.62
C ILE A 52 -0.32 -11.65 -5.17
N GLU A 53 -0.17 -12.66 -4.34
CA GLU A 53 -0.41 -12.57 -2.90
C GLU A 53 0.89 -12.17 -2.21
N HIS A 54 0.78 -11.17 -1.36
CA HIS A 54 1.87 -10.64 -0.57
C HIS A 54 1.59 -10.80 0.93
N VAL A 55 2.62 -11.16 1.68
CA VAL A 55 2.60 -11.16 3.14
C VAL A 55 3.77 -10.32 3.64
N ALA A 56 3.47 -9.20 4.27
CA ALA A 56 4.47 -8.38 4.95
C ALA A 56 4.59 -8.78 6.42
N LEU A 57 5.80 -9.12 6.86
CA LEU A 57 6.13 -9.31 8.27
C LEU A 57 6.59 -7.98 8.86
N VAL A 58 5.76 -7.39 9.73
CA VAL A 58 6.03 -6.10 10.37
C VAL A 58 6.43 -6.33 11.82
N ARG A 59 7.65 -5.91 12.19
CA ARG A 59 8.05 -5.80 13.60
C ARG A 59 7.36 -4.60 14.21
N ILE A 60 6.51 -4.86 15.21
CA ILE A 60 5.71 -3.86 15.90
C ILE A 60 6.59 -3.05 16.84
N GLU A 61 6.59 -1.72 16.67
CA GLU A 61 7.25 -0.77 17.56
C GLU A 61 6.23 0.00 18.40
N THR A 62 5.06 0.31 17.82
CA THR A 62 3.98 0.99 18.52
C THR A 62 2.63 0.40 18.11
N LYS A 63 1.79 0.11 19.10
CA LYS A 63 0.41 -0.36 18.93
C LYS A 63 -0.51 0.85 19.11
N HIS A 64 -1.24 1.25 18.07
CA HIS A 64 -2.15 2.40 18.10
C HIS A 64 -3.61 1.98 18.32
N ARG A 65 -4.00 0.81 17.81
CA ARG A 65 -5.36 0.26 17.91
C ARG A 65 -5.32 -1.27 17.80
N GLY A 66 -6.24 -1.94 18.48
CA GLY A 66 -6.42 -3.39 18.43
C GLY A 66 -5.90 -4.06 19.68
N GLU A 67 -6.40 -5.27 19.95
CA GLU A 67 -5.95 -6.11 21.05
C GLU A 67 -4.78 -6.97 20.58
N PHE A 68 -3.67 -6.96 21.32
CA PHE A 68 -2.50 -7.75 20.98
C PHE A 68 -2.07 -8.59 22.19
N PRO A 69 -1.72 -9.87 22.01
CA PRO A 69 -0.98 -10.63 23.01
C PRO A 69 0.21 -9.85 23.56
N GLN A 70 0.45 -10.00 24.86
CA GLN A 70 1.43 -9.20 25.62
C GLN A 70 2.84 -9.25 25.01
N HIS A 71 3.21 -10.39 24.41
CA HIS A 71 4.53 -10.62 23.82
C HIS A 71 4.51 -10.66 22.29
N GLN A 72 3.42 -10.23 21.64
CA GLN A 72 3.41 -10.14 20.18
C GLN A 72 4.30 -8.98 19.73
N GLN A 73 5.40 -9.35 19.07
CA GLN A 73 6.39 -8.43 18.49
C GLN A 73 6.23 -8.28 16.98
N HIS A 74 5.47 -9.16 16.34
CA HIS A 74 5.35 -9.24 14.89
C HIS A 74 3.90 -9.34 14.44
N MET A 75 3.60 -8.75 13.29
CA MET A 75 2.31 -8.85 12.62
C MET A 75 2.54 -9.22 11.16
N TYR A 76 1.92 -10.31 10.72
CA TYR A 76 1.82 -10.66 9.30
C TYR A 76 0.65 -9.89 8.70
N VAL A 77 0.83 -9.26 7.54
CA VAL A 77 -0.21 -8.47 6.87
C VAL A 77 -0.34 -8.92 5.43
N TYR A 78 -1.52 -9.40 5.07
CA TYR A 78 -1.84 -9.91 3.74
C TYR A 78 -2.29 -8.77 2.83
N SER A 79 -1.84 -8.79 1.58
CA SER A 79 -2.28 -7.88 0.52
C SER A 79 -2.22 -8.59 -0.83
N PHE A 80 -2.99 -8.12 -1.81
CA PHE A 80 -3.09 -8.75 -3.12
C PHE A 80 -3.02 -7.71 -4.24
N ASP A 81 -2.17 -8.02 -5.22
CA ASP A 81 -2.03 -7.27 -6.46
C ASP A 81 -2.57 -8.09 -7.62
N LEU A 82 -3.18 -7.43 -8.61
CA LEU A 82 -3.54 -8.10 -9.85
C LEU A 82 -2.29 -8.35 -10.69
N LYS A 83 -2.20 -9.52 -11.34
CA LYS A 83 -1.10 -9.76 -12.27
C LYS A 83 -1.16 -8.78 -13.45
N PRO A 84 0.01 -8.28 -13.93
CA PRO A 84 0.04 -7.39 -15.08
C PRO A 84 -0.64 -8.01 -16.32
N GLY A 85 -1.52 -7.24 -16.97
CA GLY A 85 -2.21 -7.67 -18.18
C GLY A 85 -3.40 -8.60 -17.97
N VAL A 86 -3.77 -8.91 -16.72
CA VAL A 86 -5.03 -9.57 -16.41
C VAL A 86 -6.14 -8.52 -16.32
N THR A 87 -7.31 -8.85 -16.87
CA THR A 87 -8.55 -8.12 -16.67
C THR A 87 -9.51 -9.07 -15.98
N LEU A 88 -10.02 -8.68 -14.81
CA LEU A 88 -11.01 -9.50 -14.13
C LEU A 88 -12.39 -9.37 -14.79
N SER A 89 -13.11 -10.48 -14.85
CA SER A 89 -14.53 -10.51 -15.23
C SER A 89 -15.47 -10.18 -14.06
N GLU A 90 -14.99 -10.27 -12.81
CA GLU A 90 -15.72 -10.01 -11.58
C GLU A 90 -14.81 -9.33 -10.54
N PRO A 91 -15.33 -8.51 -9.61
CA PRO A 91 -14.51 -7.92 -8.55
C PRO A 91 -13.79 -8.99 -7.71
N GLY A 92 -12.46 -8.85 -7.58
CA GLY A 92 -11.60 -9.76 -6.84
C GLY A 92 -10.93 -9.11 -5.64
N PRO A 93 -10.16 -9.86 -4.83
CA PRO A 93 -9.42 -9.32 -3.69
C PRO A 93 -8.24 -8.39 -4.09
N SER A 94 -8.11 -8.00 -5.36
CA SER A 94 -7.00 -7.16 -5.79
C SER A 94 -7.30 -5.67 -5.56
N GLY A 95 -6.23 -4.87 -5.55
CA GLY A 95 -6.33 -3.42 -5.39
C GLY A 95 -5.72 -2.93 -4.08
N HIS A 96 -5.03 -3.79 -3.32
CA HIS A 96 -4.09 -3.27 -2.34
C HIS A 96 -2.97 -2.51 -3.06
N LYS A 97 -2.43 -1.52 -2.37
CA LYS A 97 -1.12 -0.98 -2.69
C LYS A 97 -0.07 -2.07 -2.49
N SER A 98 0.83 -2.27 -3.45
CA SER A 98 1.95 -3.21 -3.30
C SER A 98 2.73 -2.93 -2.01
N PRO A 99 3.23 -3.97 -1.32
CA PRO A 99 3.92 -3.78 -0.05
C PRO A 99 5.13 -2.84 -0.13
N PRO A 100 5.41 -2.11 0.97
CA PRO A 100 6.65 -1.35 1.10
C PRO A 100 7.89 -2.28 1.05
N ALA A 101 9.04 -1.72 0.69
CA ALA A 101 10.31 -2.44 0.71
C ALA A 101 10.70 -2.90 2.14
N GLU A 102 11.45 -3.99 2.22
CA GLU A 102 12.08 -4.44 3.47
C GLU A 102 12.96 -3.33 4.07
N GLY A 103 12.89 -3.15 5.39
CA GLY A 103 13.58 -2.09 6.13
C GLY A 103 12.84 -0.74 6.18
N ALA A 104 11.72 -0.59 5.47
CA ALA A 104 10.88 0.60 5.54
C ALA A 104 10.19 0.71 6.91
N ASN A 105 10.13 1.94 7.43
CA ASN A 105 9.30 2.26 8.58
C ASN A 105 7.90 2.65 8.11
N VAL A 106 6.89 2.05 8.71
CA VAL A 106 5.52 2.18 8.26
C VAL A 106 4.54 2.36 9.41
N LYS A 107 3.41 3.00 9.14
CA LYS A 107 2.18 2.80 9.89
C LYS A 107 1.23 1.97 9.03
N VAL A 108 0.65 0.94 9.63
CA VAL A 108 -0.18 -0.05 8.97
C VAL A 108 -1.59 0.02 9.53
N TRP A 109 -2.58 -0.04 8.63
CA TRP A 109 -3.99 -0.25 8.93
C TRP A 109 -4.40 -1.62 8.43
N ALA A 110 -4.82 -2.48 9.36
CA ALA A 110 -5.20 -3.85 9.07
C ALA A 110 -6.58 -4.19 9.64
N ILE A 111 -7.27 -5.07 8.94
CA ILE A 111 -8.52 -5.67 9.36
C ILE A 111 -8.33 -7.17 9.62
N TYR A 112 -8.70 -7.61 10.82
CA TYR A 112 -8.69 -9.02 11.18
C TYR A 112 -9.93 -9.69 10.60
N ARG A 113 -9.74 -10.65 9.70
CA ARG A 113 -10.80 -11.44 9.08
C ARG A 113 -10.31 -12.88 8.94
N THR A 114 -11.19 -13.85 9.15
CA THR A 114 -10.91 -15.28 8.92
C THR A 114 -9.62 -15.83 9.56
N GLY A 115 -9.17 -15.26 10.67
CA GLY A 115 -7.95 -15.70 11.37
C GLY A 115 -6.66 -14.97 10.98
N GLU A 116 -6.73 -14.03 10.03
CA GLU A 116 -5.57 -13.36 9.44
C GLU A 116 -5.76 -11.82 9.45
N MET A 117 -4.65 -11.10 9.40
CA MET A 117 -4.66 -9.64 9.25
C MET A 117 -4.51 -9.28 7.78
N TYR A 118 -5.53 -8.67 7.22
CA TYR A 118 -5.51 -8.15 5.86
C TYR A 118 -5.23 -6.65 5.90
N GLY A 119 -4.39 -6.19 4.97
CA GLY A 119 -4.26 -4.77 4.70
C GLY A 119 -5.61 -4.17 4.33
N LEU A 120 -5.85 -2.94 4.76
CA LEU A 120 -7.07 -2.21 4.44
C LEU A 120 -6.99 -1.59 3.03
N TYR A 121 -8.03 -1.75 2.20
CA TYR A 121 -7.95 -1.32 0.80
C TYR A 121 -8.02 0.20 0.62
N PRO A 122 -7.34 0.75 -0.39
CA PRO A 122 -6.15 0.22 -1.05
C PRO A 122 -4.86 0.54 -0.25
N ASP A 123 -4.89 1.63 0.50
CA ASP A 123 -3.75 2.24 1.18
C ASP A 123 -3.57 1.70 2.60
N TRP A 124 -3.27 0.40 2.69
CA TRP A 124 -3.09 -0.30 3.96
C TRP A 124 -1.88 0.15 4.77
N PHE A 125 -0.99 0.97 4.20
CA PHE A 125 0.17 1.52 4.89
C PHE A 125 0.54 2.93 4.44
N GLU A 126 1.23 3.65 5.31
CA GLU A 126 1.99 4.86 4.99
C GLU A 126 3.46 4.66 5.38
N ILE A 127 4.38 5.23 4.59
CA ILE A 127 5.81 5.26 4.93
C ILE A 127 6.03 6.40 5.92
N ILE A 128 6.64 6.08 7.05
CA ILE A 128 7.08 7.07 8.04
C ILE A 128 8.55 7.39 7.75
N PRO A 129 8.90 8.67 7.47
CA PRO A 129 10.29 9.07 7.34
C PRO A 129 11.07 8.71 8.60
N LYS A 130 12.23 8.06 8.46
CA LYS A 130 13.18 7.97 9.58
C LYS A 130 13.60 9.39 9.93
N LYS A 131 13.35 9.82 11.17
CA LYS A 131 14.05 11.00 11.69
C LYS A 131 15.53 10.66 11.65
N GLU A 132 16.27 11.36 10.80
CA GLU A 132 17.72 11.29 10.78
C GLU A 132 18.19 11.59 12.20
N LYS A 133 18.90 10.66 12.84
CA LYS A 133 19.53 10.95 14.12
C LYS A 133 20.55 12.05 13.84
N ASP A 134 20.37 13.21 14.48
CA ASP A 134 21.35 14.28 14.43
C ASP A 134 22.73 13.70 14.78
N PRO A 135 23.75 13.83 13.93
CA PRO A 135 25.06 13.19 14.13
C PRO A 135 25.91 13.91 15.21
N LYS A 136 25.28 14.37 16.29
CA LYS A 136 25.96 15.01 17.44
C LYS A 136 25.42 14.44 18.75
N GLU A 137 25.84 13.21 19.06
CA GLU A 137 25.95 12.71 20.43
C GLU A 137 27.41 12.39 20.71
#